data_AF-A0AAU8J6C8-F1
#
_entry.id   AF-A0AAU8J6C8-F1
#
_cell.length_a   1.000
_cell.length_b   1.000
_cell.length_c   1.000
_cell.angle_alpha   90.00
_cell.angle_beta   90.00
_cell.angle_gamma   90.00
#
_symmetry.space_group_name_H-M   'P 1'
#
loop_
_entity.id
_entity.type
_entity.pdbx_description
1 polymer ?
#
loop_
_entity_poly.entity_id
_entity_poly.type
_entity_poly.pdbx_seq_one_letter_code
_entity_poly.pdbx_strand_id
1 'polypeptide(L)'
;MSKSHKIVSEFNLAGQFFGFILKDGYQPKMLRLNTNSGEYWIKVPKELRGDLVRAELYNQLKPGDRIQVNGQSIRSMKNGTIKLVADRVQLPTNHFSPIYPTSQPSAPPTMPCTVAATCNQQSPQQKKCSILVCGKSDCRKRGGEEIAIALEEQLQELGLGDRVQIKKTGCMSRCKQAPNVVVMPDKTRYSGLDVAEIPELIEKHFPVTAMT
;
A
#
# COMPACT_ATOMS: atom_id res chain seq x y z
N MET A 1 24.13 32.36 -23.54
CA MET A 1 23.63 31.48 -22.45
C MET A 1 23.67 30.04 -22.93
N SER A 2 24.54 29.19 -22.37
CA SER A 2 24.74 27.81 -22.87
C SER A 2 23.54 26.93 -22.54
N LYS A 3 22.86 26.41 -23.57
CA LYS A 3 21.75 25.47 -23.42
C LYS A 3 22.32 24.22 -22.74
N SER A 4 21.84 23.91 -21.55
CA SER A 4 22.23 22.70 -20.84
C SER A 4 21.83 21.47 -21.66
N HIS A 5 22.78 20.80 -22.28
CA HIS A 5 22.52 19.55 -22.99
C HIS A 5 22.06 18.48 -21.99
N LYS A 6 20.95 17.83 -22.31
CA LYS A 6 20.42 16.66 -21.59
C LYS A 6 20.44 15.50 -22.57
N ILE A 7 20.88 14.34 -22.09
CA ILE A 7 20.79 13.10 -22.86
C ILE A 7 19.55 12.38 -22.37
N VAL A 8 18.69 11.99 -23.31
CA VAL A 8 17.47 11.23 -23.02
C VAL A 8 17.63 9.87 -23.68
N SER A 9 17.39 8.81 -22.92
CA SER A 9 17.44 7.43 -23.39
C SER A 9 16.24 6.67 -22.84
N GLU A 10 15.68 5.76 -23.62
CA GLU A 10 14.57 4.93 -23.16
C GLU A 10 15.04 3.83 -22.21
N PHE A 11 14.18 3.42 -21.30
CA PHE A 11 14.38 2.25 -20.45
C PHE A 11 13.15 1.35 -20.44
N ASN A 12 13.40 0.07 -20.21
CA ASN A 12 12.40 -0.93 -19.90
C ASN A 12 12.89 -1.71 -18.67
N LEU A 13 12.21 -1.53 -17.53
CA LEU A 13 12.57 -2.14 -16.25
C LEU A 13 11.43 -3.04 -15.78
N ALA A 14 11.75 -4.29 -15.47
CA ALA A 14 10.83 -5.22 -14.83
C ALA A 14 11.29 -5.51 -13.39
N GLY A 15 10.37 -5.49 -12.45
CA GLY A 15 10.70 -5.65 -11.04
C GLY A 15 9.48 -5.81 -10.14
N GLN A 16 9.72 -5.99 -8.86
CA GLN A 16 8.68 -6.00 -7.84
C GLN A 16 8.24 -4.57 -7.54
N PHE A 17 6.96 -4.31 -7.71
CA PHE A 17 6.33 -3.08 -7.28
C PHE A 17 6.39 -2.99 -5.75
N PHE A 18 6.90 -1.87 -5.22
CA PHE A 18 6.93 -1.65 -3.78
C PHE A 18 5.83 -0.70 -3.31
N GLY A 19 5.43 0.24 -4.17
CA GLY A 19 4.39 1.22 -3.85
C GLY A 19 4.53 2.52 -4.62
N PHE A 20 3.49 3.36 -4.52
CA PHE A 20 3.53 4.74 -4.97
C PHE A 20 3.87 5.67 -3.81
N ILE A 21 4.67 6.71 -4.09
CA ILE A 21 4.81 7.87 -3.22
C ILE A 21 3.80 8.92 -3.68
N LEU A 22 2.85 9.21 -2.80
CA LEU A 22 1.74 10.12 -3.06
C LEU A 22 2.11 11.55 -2.70
N LYS A 23 1.74 12.49 -3.56
CA LYS A 23 1.66 13.90 -3.24
C LYS A 23 0.23 14.19 -2.76
N ASP A 24 0.13 14.98 -1.69
CA ASP A 24 -1.16 15.43 -1.12
C ASP A 24 -2.08 14.27 -0.66
N GLY A 25 -1.54 13.05 -0.55
CA GLY A 25 -2.25 11.86 -0.09
C GLY A 25 -3.02 11.07 -1.16
N TYR A 26 -3.09 11.56 -2.40
CA TYR A 26 -3.87 10.90 -3.46
C TYR A 26 -3.20 10.90 -4.84
N GLN A 27 -2.23 11.78 -5.11
CA GLN A 27 -1.61 11.87 -6.44
C GLN A 27 -0.32 11.04 -6.51
N PRO A 28 -0.24 9.94 -7.28
CA PRO A 28 1.01 9.22 -7.47
C PRO A 28 2.05 10.12 -8.15
N LYS A 29 3.15 10.37 -7.43
CA LYS A 29 4.26 11.21 -7.89
C LYS A 29 5.48 10.38 -8.24
N MET A 30 5.75 9.34 -7.46
CA MET A 30 6.83 8.39 -7.74
C MET A 30 6.29 6.97 -7.62
N LEU A 31 6.83 6.07 -8.44
CA LEU A 31 6.68 4.63 -8.36
C LEU A 31 8.00 4.05 -7.85
N ARG A 32 7.93 3.18 -6.84
CA ARG A 32 9.07 2.50 -6.26
C ARG A 32 9.12 1.08 -6.80
N LEU A 33 10.19 0.73 -7.51
CA LEU A 33 10.38 -0.56 -8.18
C LEU A 33 11.67 -1.20 -7.68
N ASN A 34 11.61 -2.46 -7.25
CA ASN A 34 12.79 -3.23 -6.90
C ASN A 34 13.12 -4.23 -8.01
N THR A 35 14.34 -4.18 -8.52
CA THR A 35 14.85 -5.12 -9.53
C THR A 35 16.04 -5.91 -8.96
N ASN A 36 16.58 -6.86 -9.71
CA ASN A 36 17.82 -7.54 -9.34
C ASN A 36 19.03 -6.61 -9.19
N SER A 37 19.01 -5.47 -9.88
CA SER A 37 20.08 -4.47 -9.88
C SER A 37 19.92 -3.44 -8.75
N GLY A 38 18.82 -3.52 -7.99
CA GLY A 38 18.52 -2.64 -6.87
C GLY A 38 17.20 -1.90 -7.02
N GLU A 39 17.04 -0.89 -6.17
CA GLU A 39 15.82 -0.12 -6.03
C GLU A 39 15.82 1.14 -6.91
N TYR A 40 14.72 1.37 -7.60
CA TYR A 40 14.51 2.49 -8.50
C TYR A 40 13.31 3.34 -8.07
N TRP A 41 13.52 4.65 -8.06
CA TRP A 41 12.46 5.65 -7.88
C TRP A 41 12.15 6.30 -9.22
N ILE A 42 11.01 5.95 -9.79
CA ILE A 42 10.60 6.37 -11.13
C ILE A 42 9.52 7.43 -11.00
N LYS A 43 9.72 8.59 -11.63
CA LYS A 43 8.74 9.68 -11.58
C LYS A 43 7.51 9.33 -12.41
N VAL A 44 6.32 9.56 -11.83
CA VAL A 44 5.03 9.43 -12.51
C VAL A 44 4.62 10.80 -13.06
N PRO A 45 4.68 11.02 -14.39
CA PRO A 45 4.26 12.27 -15.03
C PRO A 45 2.75 12.44 -14.94
N LYS A 46 2.24 13.65 -15.17
CA LYS A 46 0.82 13.98 -14.90
C LYS A 46 -0.13 13.19 -15.80
N GLU A 47 0.32 12.96 -17.03
CA GLU A 47 -0.39 12.30 -18.12
C GLU A 47 -0.65 10.84 -17.73
N LEU A 48 0.36 10.14 -17.21
CA LEU A 48 0.26 8.75 -16.78
C LEU A 48 -0.63 8.55 -15.54
N ARG A 49 -0.93 9.60 -14.77
CA ARG A 49 -1.78 9.48 -13.56
C ARG A 49 -3.21 9.13 -13.92
N GLY A 50 -3.74 9.74 -14.99
CA GLY A 50 -5.09 9.45 -15.47
C GLY A 50 -5.21 7.98 -15.87
N ASP A 51 -4.20 7.48 -16.59
CA ASP A 51 -4.17 6.10 -17.06
C ASP A 51 -4.02 5.09 -15.92
N LEU A 52 -3.15 5.35 -14.92
CA LEU A 52 -3.01 4.49 -13.75
C LEU A 52 -4.29 4.38 -12.92
N VAL A 53 -5.09 5.45 -12.86
CA VAL A 53 -6.37 5.47 -12.15
C VAL A 53 -7.46 4.81 -13.00
N ARG A 54 -7.55 5.14 -14.30
CA ARG A 54 -8.58 4.61 -15.22
C ARG A 54 -8.41 3.12 -15.51
N ALA A 55 -7.17 2.65 -15.64
CA ALA A 55 -6.87 1.24 -15.81
C ALA A 55 -6.91 0.46 -14.47
N GLU A 56 -7.30 1.12 -13.37
CA GLU A 56 -7.36 0.57 -12.01
C GLU A 56 -6.04 -0.04 -11.49
N LEU A 57 -4.96 0.05 -12.28
CA LEU A 57 -3.58 -0.29 -11.97
C LEU A 57 -3.20 0.20 -10.58
N TYR A 58 -3.54 1.44 -10.26
CA TYR A 58 -3.24 2.04 -8.96
C TYR A 58 -3.89 1.30 -7.78
N ASN A 59 -5.10 0.76 -7.95
CA ASN A 59 -5.84 0.04 -6.91
C ASN A 59 -5.55 -1.47 -6.92
N GLN A 60 -5.18 -2.03 -8.07
CA GLN A 60 -4.93 -3.45 -8.26
C GLN A 60 -3.50 -3.85 -7.87
N LEU A 61 -2.53 -2.95 -8.03
CA LEU A 61 -1.13 -3.22 -7.71
C LEU A 61 -0.88 -3.30 -6.21
N LYS A 62 -0.34 -4.44 -5.78
CA LYS A 62 0.06 -4.72 -4.41
C LYS A 62 1.59 -4.77 -4.31
N PRO A 63 2.17 -4.31 -3.19
CA PRO A 63 3.59 -4.50 -2.94
C PRO A 63 3.99 -5.97 -3.12
N GLY A 64 4.97 -6.25 -3.97
CA GLY A 64 5.40 -7.59 -4.37
C GLY A 64 5.01 -7.98 -5.79
N ASP A 65 4.00 -7.33 -6.39
CA ASP A 65 3.57 -7.63 -7.76
C ASP A 65 4.70 -7.36 -8.75
N ARG A 66 4.95 -8.30 -9.67
CA ARG A 66 5.92 -8.08 -10.74
C ARG A 66 5.31 -7.22 -11.83
N ILE A 67 5.85 -6.04 -12.04
CA ILE A 67 5.40 -5.11 -13.07
C ILE A 67 6.53 -4.76 -14.03
N GLN A 68 6.15 -4.32 -15.22
CA GLN A 68 7.08 -3.72 -16.18
C GLN A 68 6.79 -2.22 -16.30
N VAL A 69 7.86 -1.43 -16.27
CA VAL A 69 7.80 0.03 -16.39
C VAL A 69 8.68 0.44 -17.56
N ASN A 70 8.06 1.12 -18.53
CA ASN A 70 8.72 1.70 -19.68
C ASN A 70 8.76 3.22 -19.49
N GLY A 71 9.86 3.85 -19.90
CA GLY A 71 9.99 5.30 -19.75
C GLY A 71 11.31 5.87 -20.24
N GLN A 72 11.59 7.10 -19.83
CA GLN A 72 12.78 7.85 -20.21
C GLN A 72 13.72 8.09 -19.04
N SER A 73 15.00 7.82 -19.27
CA SER A 73 16.13 8.19 -18.44
C SER A 73 16.73 9.49 -18.95
N ILE A 74 16.67 10.53 -18.13
CA ILE A 74 17.15 11.88 -18.46
C ILE A 74 18.43 12.13 -17.66
N ARG A 75 19.57 12.09 -18.34
CA ARG A 75 20.88 12.42 -17.76
C ARG A 75 21.21 13.90 -17.98
N SER A 76 21.45 14.60 -16.88
CA SER A 76 21.92 15.98 -16.89
C SER A 76 23.44 16.02 -17.06
N MET A 77 23.94 16.61 -18.16
CA MET A 77 25.39 16.74 -18.40
C MET A 77 26.07 17.72 -17.42
N LYS A 78 25.29 18.56 -16.71
CA LYS A 78 25.82 19.53 -15.75
C LYS A 78 26.32 18.91 -14.44
N ASN A 79 25.69 17.83 -14.00
CA ASN A 79 25.91 17.27 -12.66
C ASN A 79 25.84 15.74 -12.63
N GLY A 80 25.77 15.08 -13.79
CA GLY A 80 25.70 13.62 -13.90
C GLY A 80 24.39 12.99 -13.41
N THR A 81 23.44 13.77 -12.85
CA THR A 81 22.21 13.23 -12.26
C THR A 81 21.34 12.56 -13.32
N ILE A 82 20.90 11.35 -13.01
CA ILE A 82 19.96 10.57 -13.82
C ILE A 82 18.56 10.69 -13.20
N LYS A 83 17.56 11.00 -14.03
CA LYS A 83 16.14 11.03 -13.62
C LYS A 83 15.36 10.06 -14.47
N LEU A 84 14.65 9.14 -13.83
CA LEU A 84 13.74 8.21 -14.50
C LEU A 84 12.32 8.78 -14.50
N VAL A 85 11.66 8.78 -15.65
CA VAL A 85 10.27 9.19 -15.84
C VAL A 85 9.54 8.04 -16.53
N ALA A 86 8.44 7.57 -15.96
CA ALA A 86 7.64 6.50 -16.55
C ALA A 86 6.72 7.04 -17.64
N ASP A 87 6.67 6.37 -18.77
CA ASP A 87 5.69 6.61 -19.83
C ASP A 87 4.54 5.60 -19.78
N ARG A 88 4.84 4.36 -19.36
CA ARG A 88 3.84 3.29 -19.26
C ARG A 88 4.18 2.31 -18.14
N VAL A 89 3.15 1.85 -17.42
CA VAL A 89 3.23 0.74 -16.47
C VAL A 89 2.35 -0.39 -16.97
N GLN A 90 2.90 -1.61 -17.03
CA GLN A 90 2.21 -2.81 -17.46
C GLN A 90 2.12 -3.78 -16.28
N LEU A 91 0.91 -4.31 -16.07
CA LEU A 91 0.67 -5.44 -15.17
C LEU A 91 1.42 -6.68 -15.69
N PRO A 92 1.72 -7.66 -14.81
CA PRO A 92 2.17 -8.95 -15.27
C PRO A 92 1.09 -9.53 -16.18
N THR A 93 1.41 -9.77 -17.45
CA THR A 93 0.45 -10.26 -18.45
C THR A 93 0.08 -11.73 -18.29
N ASN A 94 0.58 -12.43 -17.26
CA ASN A 94 0.21 -13.81 -17.01
C ASN A 94 -0.47 -13.97 -15.64
N HIS A 95 -1.74 -14.36 -15.73
CA HIS A 95 -2.35 -15.37 -14.88
C HIS A 95 -1.34 -16.46 -14.52
N PHE A 96 -0.73 -16.34 -13.35
CA PHE A 96 -0.57 -17.49 -12.48
C PHE A 96 -1.57 -17.24 -11.36
N SER A 97 -2.81 -17.68 -11.60
CA SER A 97 -3.68 -18.02 -10.48
C SER A 97 -2.84 -18.89 -9.55
N PRO A 98 -2.72 -18.59 -8.25
CA PRO A 98 -2.40 -19.66 -7.33
C PRO A 98 -3.48 -20.71 -7.59
N ILE A 99 -3.09 -21.88 -8.08
CA ILE A 99 -3.97 -23.04 -8.00
C ILE A 99 -4.16 -23.23 -6.50
N TYR A 100 -5.20 -22.63 -5.94
CA TYR A 100 -5.72 -23.04 -4.65
C TYR A 100 -6.33 -24.41 -4.92
N PRO A 101 -5.77 -25.52 -4.40
CA PRO A 101 -6.48 -26.79 -4.46
C PRO A 101 -7.83 -26.58 -3.77
N THR A 102 -8.88 -26.67 -4.57
CA THR A 102 -10.26 -26.65 -4.10
C THR A 102 -10.49 -27.95 -3.34
N SER A 103 -10.37 -27.91 -2.02
CA SER A 103 -10.80 -29.00 -1.15
C SER A 103 -12.29 -28.84 -0.85
N GLN A 104 -13.15 -29.31 -1.76
CA GLN A 104 -14.43 -29.90 -1.33
C GLN A 104 -14.30 -31.43 -1.40
N PRO A 105 -14.82 -32.16 -0.40
CA PRO A 105 -14.59 -33.58 -0.26
C PRO A 105 -15.50 -34.37 -1.20
N SER A 106 -14.89 -35.18 -2.07
CA SER A 106 -15.56 -36.35 -2.64
C SER A 106 -14.67 -37.57 -2.38
N ALA A 107 -15.31 -38.63 -1.92
CA ALA A 107 -14.75 -39.84 -1.33
C ALA A 107 -13.89 -40.68 -2.31
N PRO A 108 -13.17 -41.72 -1.84
CA PRO A 108 -11.89 -42.18 -2.37
C PRO A 108 -12.04 -43.31 -3.43
N PRO A 109 -10.98 -43.74 -4.13
CA PRO A 109 -10.15 -44.81 -3.54
C PRO A 109 -8.63 -44.80 -3.89
N THR A 110 -7.90 -45.44 -2.97
CA THR A 110 -6.67 -46.26 -3.15
C THR A 110 -5.29 -45.63 -3.44
N MET A 111 -4.44 -45.80 -2.42
CA MET A 111 -2.96 -45.81 -2.31
C MET A 111 -2.28 -46.83 -3.28
N PRO A 112 -0.93 -46.88 -3.47
CA PRO A 112 0.09 -46.45 -2.49
C PRO A 112 1.45 -45.86 -2.99
N CYS A 113 2.25 -45.49 -1.96
CA CYS A 113 3.73 -45.40 -1.86
C CYS A 113 4.45 -44.16 -2.42
N THR A 114 4.97 -43.25 -1.57
CA THR A 114 6.20 -43.30 -0.73
C THR A 114 7.32 -42.49 -1.40
N VAL A 115 7.62 -41.30 -0.87
CA VAL A 115 8.97 -40.88 -0.43
C VAL A 115 8.85 -39.62 0.44
N ALA A 116 9.56 -39.65 1.56
CA ALA A 116 9.65 -38.58 2.54
C ALA A 116 10.45 -37.38 2.01
N ALA A 117 10.07 -36.16 2.38
CA ALA A 117 10.92 -35.25 3.15
C ALA A 117 10.31 -33.84 3.24
N THR A 118 10.16 -33.41 4.49
CA THR A 118 10.16 -32.02 4.95
C THR A 118 8.93 -31.17 4.62
N CYS A 119 7.96 -31.25 5.53
CA CYS A 119 7.06 -30.15 5.86
C CYS A 119 7.87 -28.87 6.13
N ASN A 120 7.51 -27.77 5.46
CA ASN A 120 7.71 -26.46 6.04
C ASN A 120 6.39 -25.68 5.94
N GLN A 121 5.73 -25.59 7.09
CA GLN A 121 4.50 -24.84 7.28
C GLN A 121 4.82 -23.36 7.11
N GLN A 122 4.28 -22.73 6.06
CA GLN A 122 4.25 -21.28 5.95
C GLN A 122 2.83 -20.79 6.23
N SER A 123 2.78 -19.92 7.24
CA SER A 123 1.65 -19.35 7.94
C SER A 123 0.68 -18.55 7.04
N PRO A 124 -0.59 -18.35 7.46
CA PRO A 124 -1.57 -17.58 6.70
C PRO A 124 -1.14 -16.11 6.58
N GLN A 125 -1.12 -15.57 5.35
CA GLN A 125 -0.78 -14.17 5.07
C GLN A 125 -1.74 -13.22 5.82
N GLN A 126 -1.28 -12.64 6.93
CA GLN A 126 -2.06 -11.67 7.69
C GLN A 126 -2.14 -10.34 6.90
N LYS A 127 -3.36 -9.95 6.50
CA LYS A 127 -3.65 -8.65 5.90
C LYS A 127 -3.28 -7.56 6.92
N LYS A 128 -2.34 -6.67 6.58
CA LYS A 128 -1.90 -5.56 7.44
C LYS A 128 -3.04 -4.54 7.57
N CYS A 129 -3.56 -4.35 8.77
CA CYS A 129 -4.59 -3.38 9.08
C CYS A 129 -3.98 -2.03 9.44
N SER A 130 -4.66 -0.92 9.13
CA SER A 130 -4.17 0.40 9.53
C SER A 130 -5.27 1.41 9.77
N ILE A 131 -5.05 2.31 10.72
CA ILE A 131 -5.94 3.43 11.04
C ILE A 131 -5.26 4.73 10.60
N LEU A 132 -5.91 5.46 9.68
CA LEU A 132 -5.39 6.69 9.10
C LEU A 132 -6.00 7.89 9.82
N VAL A 133 -5.20 8.67 10.55
CA VAL A 133 -5.65 9.85 11.30
C VAL A 133 -5.23 11.11 10.55
N CYS A 134 -6.13 12.08 10.38
CA CYS A 134 -5.77 13.36 9.74
C CYS A 134 -4.87 14.21 10.66
N GLY A 135 -3.63 14.45 10.25
CA GLY A 135 -2.63 15.20 11.03
C GLY A 135 -2.56 16.70 10.72
N LYS A 136 -3.56 17.28 10.04
CA LYS A 136 -3.58 18.70 9.68
C LYS A 136 -4.17 19.57 10.78
N SER A 137 -3.89 20.88 10.69
CA SER A 137 -4.18 21.88 11.73
C SER A 137 -5.60 21.83 12.28
N ASP A 138 -6.62 21.70 11.43
CA ASP A 138 -8.02 21.67 11.90
C ASP A 138 -8.36 20.40 12.69
N CYS A 139 -7.82 19.24 12.30
CA CYS A 139 -8.02 17.99 13.04
C CYS A 139 -7.23 18.00 14.34
N ARG A 140 -5.97 18.47 14.31
CA ARG A 140 -5.14 18.59 15.50
C ARG A 140 -5.73 19.54 16.55
N LYS A 141 -6.28 20.68 16.14
CA LYS A 141 -6.92 21.65 17.04
C LYS A 141 -8.24 21.17 17.66
N ARG A 142 -8.83 20.10 17.13
CA ARG A 142 -10.16 19.61 17.53
C ARG A 142 -10.13 18.22 18.16
N GLY A 143 -8.99 17.80 18.73
CA GLY A 143 -8.91 16.50 19.40
C GLY A 143 -8.19 15.40 18.59
N GLY A 144 -7.63 15.71 17.41
CA GLY A 144 -7.05 14.69 16.53
C GLY A 144 -5.75 14.07 17.05
N GLU A 145 -5.04 14.72 17.99
CA GLU A 145 -3.86 14.16 18.64
C GLU A 145 -4.27 13.20 19.77
N GLU A 146 -5.29 13.59 20.53
CA GLU A 146 -5.95 12.85 21.60
C GLU A 146 -6.58 11.56 21.05
N ILE A 147 -7.24 11.64 19.89
CA ILE A 147 -7.76 10.49 19.16
C ILE A 147 -6.64 9.52 18.78
N ALA A 148 -5.48 10.00 18.33
CA ALA A 148 -4.37 9.14 17.95
C ALA A 148 -3.78 8.41 19.16
N ILE A 149 -3.63 9.10 20.29
CA ILE A 149 -3.13 8.53 21.55
C ILE A 149 -4.11 7.47 22.07
N ALA A 150 -5.40 7.79 22.15
CA ALA A 150 -6.41 6.85 22.65
C ALA A 150 -6.52 5.59 21.77
N LEU A 151 -6.37 5.73 20.45
CA LEU A 151 -6.29 4.57 19.55
C LEU A 151 -5.04 3.73 19.82
N GLU A 152 -3.89 4.34 20.07
CA GLU A 152 -2.63 3.66 20.39
C GLU A 152 -2.76 2.85 21.69
N GLU A 153 -3.28 3.48 22.75
CA GLU A 153 -3.52 2.87 24.07
C GLU A 153 -4.48 1.69 23.96
N GLN A 154 -5.64 1.88 23.33
CA GLN A 154 -6.65 0.83 23.19
C GLN A 154 -6.16 -0.35 22.34
N LEU A 155 -5.37 -0.10 21.28
CA LEU A 155 -4.75 -1.17 20.50
C LEU A 155 -3.71 -1.94 21.31
N GLN A 156 -2.97 -1.28 22.20
CA GLN A 156 -2.00 -1.92 23.06
C GLN A 156 -2.68 -2.77 24.14
N GLU A 157 -3.74 -2.26 24.77
CA GLU A 157 -4.54 -2.99 25.77
C GLU A 157 -5.15 -4.28 25.20
N LEU A 158 -5.56 -4.25 23.93
CA LEU A 158 -6.13 -5.40 23.24
C LEU A 158 -5.09 -6.31 22.56
N GLY A 159 -3.79 -6.03 22.72
CA GLY A 159 -2.71 -6.81 22.09
C GLY A 159 -2.71 -6.74 20.56
N LEU A 160 -3.28 -5.67 19.99
CA LEU A 160 -3.42 -5.44 18.55
C LEU A 160 -2.31 -4.55 17.96
N GLY A 161 -1.40 -4.03 18.79
CA GLY A 161 -0.33 -3.11 18.37
C GLY A 161 0.55 -3.64 17.22
N ASP A 162 0.83 -4.95 17.18
CA ASP A 162 1.62 -5.56 16.10
C ASP A 162 0.81 -5.78 14.80
N ARG A 163 -0.52 -5.77 14.90
CA ARG A 163 -1.45 -6.11 13.81
C ARG A 163 -2.05 -4.88 13.14
N VAL A 164 -2.23 -3.81 13.90
CA VAL A 164 -2.92 -2.57 13.47
C VAL A 164 -1.98 -1.39 13.61
N GLN A 165 -1.65 -0.75 12.49
CA GLN A 165 -0.77 0.41 12.48
C GLN A 165 -1.54 1.73 12.40
N ILE A 166 -1.26 2.68 13.29
CA ILE A 166 -1.75 4.05 13.18
C ILE A 166 -0.83 4.87 12.26
N LYS A 167 -1.42 5.63 11.32
CA LYS A 167 -0.66 6.51 10.41
C LYS A 167 -1.29 7.90 10.39
N LYS A 168 -0.46 8.92 10.63
CA LYS A 168 -0.85 10.31 10.39
C LYS A 168 -0.86 10.59 8.88
N THR A 169 -1.89 11.28 8.41
CA THR A 169 -2.14 11.55 6.98
C THR A 169 -2.40 13.03 6.69
N GLY A 170 -2.50 13.37 5.41
CA GLY A 170 -2.83 14.71 4.93
C GLY A 170 -4.28 15.12 5.18
N CYS A 171 -4.66 16.31 4.68
CA CYS A 171 -6.03 16.79 4.79
C CYS A 171 -6.98 15.87 4.02
N MET A 172 -8.11 15.51 4.63
CA MET A 172 -9.14 14.69 4.01
C MET A 172 -10.33 15.52 3.49
N SER A 173 -10.14 16.84 3.29
CA SER A 173 -11.16 17.78 2.79
C SER A 173 -12.46 17.84 3.61
N ARG A 174 -12.37 17.49 4.90
CA ARG A 174 -13.50 17.42 5.85
C ARG A 174 -13.22 18.22 7.12
N CYS A 175 -12.49 19.34 7.01
CA CYS A 175 -12.07 20.16 8.16
C CYS A 175 -13.25 20.61 9.03
N LYS A 176 -14.43 20.84 8.45
CA LYS A 176 -15.64 21.23 9.20
C LYS A 176 -16.15 20.14 10.16
N GLN A 177 -15.84 18.87 9.87
CA GLN A 177 -16.27 17.67 10.61
C GLN A 177 -15.06 16.97 11.25
N ALA A 178 -14.03 17.74 11.61
CA ALA A 178 -12.87 17.20 12.31
C ALA A 178 -13.18 16.86 13.78
N PRO A 179 -12.51 15.87 14.40
CA PRO A 179 -11.42 15.02 13.87
C PRO A 179 -11.85 14.03 12.80
N ASN A 180 -10.92 13.62 11.91
CA ASN A 180 -11.21 12.68 10.83
C ASN A 180 -10.27 11.48 10.86
N VAL A 181 -10.84 10.28 10.78
CA VAL A 181 -10.14 8.99 10.81
C VAL A 181 -10.66 8.09 9.67
N VAL A 182 -9.80 7.25 9.10
CA VAL A 182 -10.19 6.21 8.12
C VAL A 182 -9.59 4.87 8.52
N VAL A 183 -10.43 3.84 8.63
CA VAL A 183 -10.00 2.48 8.94
C VAL A 183 -9.77 1.70 7.65
N MET A 184 -8.63 1.02 7.57
CA MET A 184 -8.24 0.15 6.46
C MET A 184 -8.18 -1.31 6.92
N PRO A 185 -8.59 -2.29 6.09
CA PRO A 185 -8.86 -2.18 4.65
C PRO A 185 -10.26 -1.72 4.24
N ASP A 186 -11.18 -1.57 5.20
CA ASP A 186 -12.61 -1.33 4.95
C ASP A 186 -12.91 0.02 4.28
N LYS A 187 -11.96 0.95 4.34
CA LYS A 187 -12.09 2.35 3.87
C LYS A 187 -13.23 3.10 4.58
N THR A 188 -13.62 2.64 5.77
CA THR A 188 -14.65 3.27 6.60
C THR A 188 -14.12 4.57 7.18
N ARG A 189 -14.88 5.64 7.04
CA ARG A 189 -14.51 6.99 7.48
C ARG A 189 -15.33 7.40 8.70
N TYR A 190 -14.62 7.98 9.66
CA TYR A 190 -15.16 8.60 10.86
C TYR A 190 -14.83 10.08 10.86
N SER A 191 -15.80 10.90 11.25
CA SER A 191 -15.72 12.36 11.25
C SER A 191 -16.41 12.88 12.51
N GLY A 192 -15.80 13.86 13.17
CA GLY A 192 -16.26 14.38 14.46
C GLY A 192 -16.12 13.37 15.58
N LEU A 193 -15.13 12.48 15.47
CA LEU A 193 -14.93 11.38 16.41
C LEU A 193 -14.46 11.90 17.77
N ASP A 194 -15.11 11.43 18.83
CA ASP A 194 -14.73 11.68 20.21
C ASP A 194 -13.90 10.52 20.80
N VAL A 195 -13.07 10.83 21.81
CA VAL A 195 -12.21 9.84 22.47
C VAL A 195 -13.04 8.70 23.10
N ALA A 196 -14.25 8.99 23.56
CA ALA A 196 -15.16 7.99 24.13
C ALA A 196 -15.65 6.95 23.11
N GLU A 197 -15.60 7.25 21.81
CA GLU A 197 -16.07 6.36 20.73
C GLU A 197 -14.96 5.42 20.23
N ILE A 198 -13.72 5.57 20.71
CA ILE A 198 -12.57 4.77 20.30
C ILE A 198 -12.73 3.27 20.60
N PRO A 199 -13.21 2.84 21.79
CA PRO A 199 -13.38 1.43 22.10
C PRO A 199 -14.35 0.74 21.14
N GLU A 200 -15.50 1.36 20.88
CA GLU A 200 -16.51 0.85 19.95
C GLU A 200 -15.97 0.77 18.51
N LEU A 201 -15.20 1.77 18.08
CA LEU A 201 -14.56 1.78 16.76
C LEU A 201 -13.60 0.60 16.61
N ILE A 202 -12.76 0.33 17.62
CA ILE A 202 -11.79 -0.76 17.57
C ILE A 202 -12.49 -2.12 17.61
N GLU A 203 -13.47 -2.31 18.49
CA GLU A 203 -14.23 -3.56 18.58
C GLU A 203 -14.92 -3.90 17.26
N LYS A 204 -15.53 -2.89 16.62
CA LYS A 204 -16.25 -3.05 15.35
C LYS A 204 -15.34 -3.49 14.20
N HIS A 205 -14.12 -2.98 14.14
CA HIS A 205 -13.21 -3.21 13.01
C HIS A 205 -12.14 -4.28 13.27
N PHE A 206 -11.82 -4.51 14.53
CA PHE A 206 -10.78 -5.44 14.96
C PHE A 206 -11.30 -6.32 16.10
N PRO A 207 -12.34 -7.15 15.84
CA PRO A 207 -12.89 -8.01 16.86
C PRO A 207 -11.80 -8.94 17.39
N VAL A 208 -11.57 -8.88 18.70
CA VAL A 208 -10.66 -9.79 19.38
C VAL A 208 -11.40 -11.11 19.56
N THR A 209 -11.08 -12.10 18.75
CA THR A 209 -11.56 -13.47 18.99
C THR A 209 -10.87 -13.96 20.26
N ALA A 210 -11.57 -13.92 21.39
CA ALA A 210 -11.13 -14.60 22.60
C ALA A 210 -10.94 -16.09 22.26
N MET A 211 -9.70 -16.58 22.32
CA MET A 211 -9.43 -18.01 22.34
C MET A 211 -9.78 -18.48 23.75
N THR A 212 -10.99 -19.01 23.92
CA THR A 212 -11.38 -19.82 25.07
C THR A 212 -10.73 -21.19 25.03
#